data_AF-A0A3D2Z4I4-F1
#
_entry.id   AF-A0A3D2Z4I4-F1
#
_cell.length_a   1.000
_cell.length_b   1.000
_cell.length_c   1.000
_cell.angle_alpha   90.00
_cell.angle_beta   90.00
_cell.angle_gamma   90.00
#
_symmetry.space_group_name_H-M   'P 1'
#
loop_
_entity.id
_entity.type
_entity.pdbx_description
1 polymer ?
#
loop_
_entity_poly.entity_id
_entity_poly.type
_entity_poly.pdbx_seq_one_letter_code
_entity_poly.pdbx_strand_id
1 'polypeptide(L)'
;MDTELTEGTRDRINWAGEGWFRLRLRVDPDVPKTDVGLFYRHYGALAIYLDGLLIHTSGQVASHQHEEEVYFVHSSRQMFELPLTPGTEHVLAVRFSNHHTLGMFDPPEHAGFRAALVDAPAWRQLAPRFLYSQVWHQSLFVVPFGFGILHLLLFLYHRQRLGHLYYALFALSVAGLIYTPLHVAFVHTPWEVSLLRLGFKWSLVAAPLTGLLFLYTEFHGRTSILFKGACVLGGILVALALVVPVDVIYYFTLLMLLDVMRLVFGLRRDIPGARVVRVGWFLFAAGCLLQVLIELDLVELPVSTDDAFGFFPYIYGTLILVVSMSVYLARAVAITNKELAAQLEQVRDLSARAADHEREVQSAKLPTLTHLMAGIVHEMNSPIGAIRSARDTLSRAIDKLR
;
A
#
# COMPACT_ATOMS: atom_id res chain seq x y z
N MET A 1 12.24 -24.78 -26.73
CA MET A 1 13.42 -23.95 -26.99
C MET A 1 13.48 -22.91 -25.91
N ASP A 2 14.46 -23.04 -25.02
CA ASP A 2 14.80 -21.95 -24.12
C ASP A 2 16.03 -21.27 -24.67
N THR A 3 15.91 -19.99 -25.03
CA THR A 3 17.03 -19.19 -25.52
C THR A 3 17.26 -18.07 -24.53
N GLU A 4 17.55 -18.47 -23.29
CA GLU A 4 17.96 -17.52 -22.25
C GLU A 4 19.28 -16.91 -22.69
N LEU A 5 19.18 -15.72 -23.31
CA LEU A 5 20.31 -14.90 -23.70
C LEU A 5 20.92 -14.23 -22.45
N THR A 6 21.32 -15.06 -21.48
CA THR A 6 22.11 -14.63 -20.33
C THR A 6 23.40 -13.97 -20.82
N GLU A 7 24.03 -13.14 -20.00
CA GLU A 7 25.31 -12.49 -20.35
C GLU A 7 26.36 -13.51 -20.83
N GLY A 8 26.58 -14.59 -20.06
CA GLY A 8 27.49 -15.65 -20.47
C GLY A 8 27.10 -16.38 -21.76
N THR A 9 25.79 -16.56 -22.02
CA THR A 9 25.33 -17.15 -23.30
C THR A 9 25.58 -16.19 -24.46
N ARG A 10 25.30 -14.90 -24.30
CA ARG A 10 25.50 -13.86 -25.32
C ARG A 10 26.97 -13.76 -25.71
N ASP A 11 27.87 -13.76 -24.73
CA ASP A 11 29.31 -13.71 -24.98
C ASP A 11 29.79 -14.97 -25.70
N ARG A 12 29.34 -16.15 -25.26
CA ARG A 12 29.72 -17.43 -25.89
C ARG A 12 29.31 -17.51 -27.36
N ILE A 13 28.17 -16.94 -27.73
CA ILE A 13 27.64 -17.00 -29.11
C ILE A 13 27.93 -15.73 -29.91
N ASN A 14 28.66 -14.76 -29.35
CA ASN A 14 28.86 -13.42 -29.91
C ASN A 14 27.54 -12.78 -30.37
N TRP A 15 26.53 -12.79 -29.50
CA TRP A 15 25.20 -12.28 -29.81
C TRP A 15 25.25 -10.76 -30.09
N ALA A 16 24.96 -10.39 -31.34
CA ALA A 16 24.98 -9.00 -31.80
C ALA A 16 23.59 -8.34 -31.87
N GLY A 17 22.57 -8.96 -31.27
CA GLY A 17 21.19 -8.44 -31.28
C GLY A 17 20.25 -9.11 -32.27
N GLU A 18 20.72 -10.05 -33.09
CA GLU A 18 19.90 -10.82 -34.04
C GLU A 18 20.40 -12.28 -34.15
N GLY A 19 19.48 -13.23 -34.39
CA GLY A 19 19.85 -14.59 -34.75
C GLY A 19 18.69 -15.47 -35.24
N TRP A 20 19.08 -16.64 -35.76
CA TRP A 20 18.17 -17.67 -36.27
C TRP A 20 18.24 -18.94 -35.43
N PHE A 21 17.07 -19.44 -35.05
CA PHE A 21 16.90 -20.67 -34.28
C PHE A 21 16.07 -21.64 -35.11
N ARG A 22 16.45 -22.93 -35.13
CA ARG A 22 15.79 -23.93 -35.97
C ARG A 22 15.55 -25.21 -35.19
N LEU A 23 14.32 -25.73 -35.26
CA LEU A 23 13.93 -27.04 -34.77
C LEU A 23 13.59 -27.90 -35.98
N ARG A 24 14.07 -29.14 -35.99
CA ARG A 24 13.49 -30.18 -36.82
C ARG A 24 12.61 -31.03 -35.93
N LEU A 25 11.37 -31.24 -36.34
CA LEU A 25 10.41 -32.03 -35.58
C LEU A 25 9.66 -32.94 -36.53
N ARG A 26 9.30 -34.12 -36.04
CA ARG A 26 8.43 -35.06 -36.74
C ARG A 26 7.21 -35.29 -35.87
N VAL A 27 6.02 -35.03 -36.41
CA VAL A 27 4.77 -35.24 -35.67
C VAL A 27 4.39 -36.70 -35.78
N ASP A 28 4.05 -37.32 -34.65
CA ASP A 28 3.54 -38.67 -34.63
C ASP A 28 2.26 -38.77 -35.49
N PRO A 29 2.11 -39.79 -36.37
CA PRO A 29 0.89 -40.00 -37.14
C PRO A 29 -0.41 -40.00 -36.32
N ASP A 30 -0.34 -40.39 -35.05
CA ASP A 30 -1.51 -40.50 -34.16
C ASP A 30 -1.93 -39.17 -33.54
N VAL A 31 -1.13 -38.10 -33.69
CA VAL A 31 -1.45 -36.77 -33.17
C VAL A 31 -2.33 -36.00 -34.17
N PRO A 32 -3.52 -35.52 -33.77
CA PRO A 32 -4.34 -34.71 -34.64
C PRO A 32 -3.65 -33.39 -35.02
N LYS A 33 -3.86 -32.95 -36.26
CA LYS A 33 -3.27 -31.72 -36.82
C LYS A 33 -3.53 -30.47 -35.97
N THR A 34 -4.65 -30.40 -35.27
CA THR A 34 -5.08 -29.25 -34.46
C THR A 34 -4.54 -29.25 -33.03
N ASP A 35 -3.83 -30.31 -32.64
CA ASP A 35 -3.53 -30.55 -31.22
C ASP A 35 -2.16 -30.03 -30.82
N VAL A 36 -1.34 -29.59 -31.78
CA VAL A 36 -0.02 -29.01 -31.51
C VAL A 36 -0.07 -27.50 -31.64
N GLY A 37 0.04 -26.81 -30.51
CA GLY A 37 0.21 -25.37 -30.42
C GLY A 37 1.67 -25.00 -30.21
N LEU A 38 2.05 -23.81 -30.66
CA LEU A 38 3.28 -23.15 -30.24
C LEU A 38 2.93 -22.01 -29.29
N PHE A 39 3.33 -22.13 -28.03
CA PHE A 39 3.33 -20.99 -27.13
C PHE A 39 4.71 -20.33 -27.14
N TYR A 40 4.75 -19.02 -26.90
CA TYR A 40 6.00 -18.30 -26.80
C TYR A 40 5.91 -17.07 -25.89
N ARG A 41 7.06 -16.64 -25.36
CA ARG A 41 7.31 -15.37 -24.66
C ARG A 41 8.60 -14.78 -25.20
N HIS A 42 8.70 -13.45 -25.34
CA HIS A 42 9.92 -12.82 -25.85
C HIS A 42 10.05 -11.35 -25.48
N TYR A 43 11.29 -10.87 -25.49
CA TYR A 43 11.66 -9.48 -25.22
C TYR A 43 12.41 -8.89 -26.41
N GLY A 44 11.73 -8.76 -27.55
CA GLY A 44 12.32 -8.28 -28.80
C GLY A 44 11.30 -8.31 -29.94
N ALA A 45 11.79 -8.49 -31.16
CA ALA A 45 10.97 -8.80 -32.33
C ALA A 45 11.19 -10.25 -32.76
N LEU A 46 10.15 -10.88 -33.29
CA LEU A 46 10.15 -12.29 -33.60
C LEU A 46 9.36 -12.60 -34.88
N ALA A 47 9.95 -13.40 -35.76
CA ALA A 47 9.30 -13.92 -36.96
C ALA A 47 9.45 -15.45 -36.99
N ILE A 48 8.32 -16.15 -37.08
CA ILE A 48 8.26 -17.62 -37.04
C ILE A 48 7.91 -18.14 -38.43
N TYR A 49 8.71 -19.10 -38.88
CA TYR A 49 8.58 -19.78 -40.15
C TYR A 49 8.38 -21.28 -39.92
N LEU A 50 7.51 -21.89 -40.73
CA LEU A 50 7.34 -23.34 -40.80
C LEU A 50 7.58 -23.77 -42.24
N ASP A 51 8.54 -24.69 -42.43
CA ASP A 51 8.96 -25.19 -43.74
C ASP A 51 9.32 -24.07 -44.73
N GLY A 52 9.87 -22.98 -44.20
CA GLY A 52 10.25 -21.79 -44.96
C GLY A 52 9.13 -20.76 -45.19
N LEU A 53 7.87 -21.09 -44.87
CA LEU A 53 6.75 -20.15 -44.94
C LEU A 53 6.66 -19.33 -43.65
N LEU A 54 6.55 -18.00 -43.77
CA LEU A 54 6.27 -17.13 -42.62
C LEU A 54 4.83 -17.36 -42.14
N ILE A 55 4.68 -17.79 -40.88
CA ILE A 55 3.36 -18.11 -40.30
C ILE A 55 2.96 -17.18 -39.16
N HIS A 56 3.92 -16.46 -38.55
CA HIS A 56 3.62 -15.54 -37.46
C HIS A 56 4.71 -14.47 -37.29
N THR A 57 4.30 -13.29 -36.84
CA THR A 57 5.20 -12.16 -36.51
C THR A 57 4.73 -11.48 -35.22
N SER A 58 5.68 -11.06 -34.40
CA SER A 58 5.46 -10.25 -33.21
C SER A 58 6.52 -9.15 -33.19
N GLY A 59 6.10 -7.93 -33.52
CA GLY A 59 7.00 -6.84 -33.89
C GLY A 59 7.62 -7.02 -35.29
N GLN A 60 8.64 -6.21 -35.58
CA GLN A 60 9.40 -6.23 -36.83
C GLN A 60 10.86 -6.57 -36.56
N VAL A 61 11.30 -7.73 -37.05
CA VAL A 61 12.70 -8.16 -36.93
C VAL A 61 13.57 -7.39 -37.91
N ALA A 62 14.65 -6.82 -37.41
CA ALA A 62 15.62 -6.08 -38.21
C ALA A 62 17.05 -6.35 -37.75
N SER A 63 18.01 -5.99 -38.61
CA SER A 63 19.44 -6.09 -38.32
C SER A 63 20.01 -4.83 -37.67
N HIS A 64 19.19 -3.77 -37.59
CA HIS A 64 19.55 -2.49 -37.00
C HIS A 64 18.45 -2.00 -36.08
N GLN A 65 18.84 -1.37 -34.97
CA GLN A 65 17.93 -0.91 -33.92
C GLN A 65 16.82 0.02 -34.44
N HIS A 66 17.13 0.96 -35.34
CA HIS A 66 16.18 1.95 -35.83
C HIS A 66 15.10 1.38 -36.78
N GLU A 67 15.29 0.16 -37.26
CA GLU A 67 14.36 -0.57 -38.14
C GLU A 67 13.59 -1.66 -37.37
N GLU A 68 13.97 -1.92 -36.12
CA GLU A 68 13.36 -2.92 -35.25
C GLU A 68 12.11 -2.34 -34.57
N GLU A 69 10.97 -2.99 -34.74
CA GLU A 69 9.79 -2.71 -33.92
C GLU A 69 9.65 -3.79 -32.86
N VAL A 70 9.90 -3.44 -31.60
CA VAL A 70 9.83 -4.38 -30.49
C VAL A 70 8.40 -4.53 -29.97
N TYR A 71 8.00 -5.77 -29.72
CA TYR A 71 6.75 -6.10 -29.05
C TYR A 71 7.00 -7.16 -27.98
N PHE A 72 6.86 -6.81 -26.72
CA PHE A 72 7.12 -7.71 -25.60
C PHE A 72 5.94 -8.62 -25.32
N VAL A 73 6.21 -9.91 -25.19
CA VAL A 73 5.25 -10.93 -24.78
C VAL A 73 5.77 -11.55 -23.50
N HIS A 74 5.26 -11.06 -22.38
CA HIS A 74 5.69 -11.45 -21.02
C HIS A 74 5.06 -12.75 -20.54
N SER A 75 3.78 -12.92 -20.85
CA SER A 75 3.01 -14.06 -20.38
C SER A 75 2.96 -15.13 -21.47
N SER A 76 3.08 -16.40 -21.06
CA SER A 76 2.96 -17.58 -21.92
C SER A 76 1.57 -17.75 -22.54
N ARG A 77 0.68 -16.76 -22.44
CA ARG A 77 -0.74 -16.82 -22.84
C ARG A 77 -0.96 -16.87 -24.34
N GLN A 78 -0.01 -16.35 -25.11
CA GLN A 78 -0.12 -16.35 -26.57
C GLN A 78 0.33 -17.71 -27.09
N MET A 79 -0.63 -18.41 -27.69
CA MET A 79 -0.42 -19.66 -28.41
C MET A 79 -1.16 -19.56 -29.74
N PHE A 80 -0.56 -20.11 -30.78
CA PHE A 80 -1.24 -20.34 -32.04
C PHE A 80 -1.03 -21.78 -32.49
N GLU A 81 -1.99 -22.30 -33.23
CA GLU A 81 -1.95 -23.66 -33.75
C GLU A 81 -0.93 -23.75 -34.89
N LEU A 82 -0.06 -24.74 -34.83
CA LEU A 82 0.90 -24.99 -35.90
C LEU A 82 0.22 -25.84 -36.99
N PRO A 83 0.27 -25.46 -38.27
CA PRO A 83 -0.35 -26.22 -39.35
C PRO A 83 0.50 -27.45 -39.75
N LEU A 84 0.86 -28.28 -38.77
CA LEU A 84 1.68 -29.48 -38.97
C LEU A 84 0.90 -30.57 -39.70
N THR A 85 1.63 -31.46 -40.37
CA THR A 85 1.09 -32.64 -41.05
C THR A 85 1.60 -33.89 -40.33
N PRO A 86 0.71 -34.68 -39.71
CA PRO A 86 1.09 -35.90 -38.99
C PRO A 86 1.92 -36.85 -39.87
N GLY A 87 2.92 -37.49 -39.27
CA GLY A 87 3.82 -38.43 -39.94
C GLY A 87 4.94 -37.80 -40.77
N THR A 88 4.92 -36.48 -41.01
CA THR A 88 5.92 -35.77 -41.82
C THR A 88 6.94 -35.00 -40.97
N GLU A 89 8.13 -34.77 -41.52
CA GLU A 89 9.14 -33.90 -40.92
C GLU A 89 8.86 -32.44 -41.26
N HIS A 90 8.98 -31.58 -40.26
CA HIS A 90 8.83 -30.14 -40.36
C HIS A 90 10.04 -29.41 -39.81
N VAL A 91 10.30 -28.23 -40.35
CA VAL A 91 11.31 -27.29 -39.85
C VAL A 91 10.64 -26.04 -39.32
N LEU A 92 10.68 -25.87 -38.01
CA LEU A 92 10.28 -24.62 -37.35
C LEU A 92 11.51 -23.73 -37.23
N ALA A 93 11.48 -22.54 -37.83
CA ALA A 93 12.54 -21.56 -37.72
C ALA A 93 12.02 -20.27 -37.07
N VAL A 94 12.83 -19.68 -36.18
CA VAL A 94 12.54 -18.41 -35.52
C VAL A 94 13.68 -17.45 -35.85
N ARG A 95 13.35 -16.32 -36.46
CA ARG A 95 14.25 -15.17 -36.57
C ARG A 95 13.91 -14.22 -35.43
N PHE A 96 14.91 -13.85 -34.63
CA PHE A 96 14.72 -13.02 -33.44
C PHE A 96 15.71 -11.87 -33.46
N SER A 97 15.25 -10.67 -33.13
CA SER A 97 16.11 -9.51 -32.85
C SER A 97 15.70 -8.84 -31.53
N ASN A 98 16.66 -8.24 -30.82
CA ASN A 98 16.41 -7.56 -29.55
C ASN A 98 17.33 -6.35 -29.31
N HIS A 99 17.65 -5.60 -30.35
CA HIS A 99 18.57 -4.46 -30.28
C HIS A 99 18.13 -3.42 -29.24
N HIS A 100 16.84 -3.09 -29.17
CA HIS A 100 16.28 -2.17 -28.17
C HIS A 100 16.36 -2.71 -26.74
N THR A 101 16.26 -4.03 -26.56
CA THR A 101 16.32 -4.67 -25.23
C THR A 101 17.73 -4.66 -24.67
N LEU A 102 18.74 -4.82 -25.51
CA LEU A 102 20.15 -4.71 -25.12
C LEU A 102 20.52 -3.29 -24.65
N GLY A 103 19.82 -2.26 -25.14
CA GLY A 103 20.04 -0.86 -24.76
C GLY A 103 19.29 -0.40 -23.50
N MET A 104 18.55 -1.28 -22.82
CA MET A 104 17.84 -0.91 -21.58
C MET A 104 18.80 -0.73 -20.41
N PHE A 105 18.50 0.22 -19.53
CA PHE A 105 19.25 0.41 -18.28
C PHE A 105 19.06 -0.74 -17.28
N ASP A 106 17.88 -1.37 -17.31
CA ASP A 106 17.52 -2.52 -16.47
C ASP A 106 16.81 -3.57 -17.35
N PRO A 107 17.58 -4.28 -18.21
CA PRO A 107 16.99 -5.23 -19.14
C PRO A 107 16.32 -6.37 -18.36
N PRO A 108 15.23 -6.94 -18.89
CA PRO A 108 14.66 -8.15 -18.33
C PRO A 108 15.74 -9.24 -18.30
N GLU A 109 15.81 -9.96 -17.18
CA GLU A 109 16.78 -11.02 -16.89
C GLU A 109 16.92 -12.04 -18.03
N HIS A 110 15.82 -12.25 -18.77
CA HIS A 110 15.73 -13.13 -19.92
C HIS A 110 15.47 -12.33 -21.20
N ALA A 111 16.44 -11.56 -21.69
CA ALA A 111 16.30 -10.71 -22.90
C ALA A 111 16.08 -11.48 -24.23
N GLY A 112 15.97 -12.80 -24.20
CA GLY A 112 15.73 -13.65 -25.37
C GLY A 112 14.26 -13.99 -25.58
N PHE A 113 14.02 -15.20 -26.09
CA PHE A 113 12.68 -15.77 -26.17
C PHE A 113 12.65 -17.19 -25.62
N ARG A 114 11.48 -17.61 -25.16
CA ARG A 114 11.18 -18.98 -24.80
C ARG A 114 9.97 -19.41 -25.61
N ALA A 115 10.07 -20.56 -26.26
CA ALA A 115 8.98 -21.14 -27.03
C ALA A 115 8.90 -22.62 -26.76
N ALA A 116 7.69 -23.18 -26.64
CA ALA A 116 7.53 -24.62 -26.56
C ALA A 116 6.25 -25.09 -27.23
N LEU A 117 6.28 -26.36 -27.60
CA LEU A 117 5.16 -27.07 -28.17
C LEU A 117 4.25 -27.49 -27.01
N VAL A 118 2.94 -27.27 -27.17
CA VAL A 118 1.92 -27.60 -26.18
C VAL A 118 0.76 -28.33 -26.83
N ASP A 119 0.07 -29.13 -26.02
CA ASP A 119 -1.26 -29.62 -26.35
C ASP A 119 -2.22 -28.43 -26.43
N ALA A 120 -2.67 -28.12 -27.65
CA ALA A 120 -3.49 -26.93 -27.91
C ALA A 120 -4.86 -27.01 -27.21
N PRO A 121 -5.61 -28.13 -27.24
CA PRO A 121 -6.83 -28.28 -26.46
C PRO A 121 -6.65 -28.05 -24.95
N ALA A 122 -5.62 -28.64 -24.35
CA ALA A 122 -5.32 -28.48 -22.93
C ALA A 122 -4.95 -27.02 -22.61
N TRP A 123 -4.11 -26.41 -23.46
CA TRP A 123 -3.72 -25.01 -23.29
C TRP A 123 -4.91 -24.05 -23.41
N ARG A 124 -5.84 -24.29 -24.34
CA ARG A 124 -7.08 -23.49 -24.46
C ARG A 124 -7.92 -23.50 -23.18
N GLN A 125 -7.87 -24.58 -22.41
CA GLN A 125 -8.57 -24.68 -21.11
C GLN A 125 -7.78 -24.01 -19.97
N LEU A 126 -6.45 -24.06 -20.02
CA LEU A 126 -5.58 -23.52 -18.97
C LEU A 126 -5.30 -22.02 -19.12
N ALA A 127 -5.08 -21.51 -20.34
CA ALA A 127 -4.71 -20.13 -20.63
C ALA A 127 -5.65 -19.08 -19.98
N PRO A 128 -6.98 -19.22 -20.05
CA PRO A 128 -7.88 -18.29 -19.37
C PRO A 128 -7.73 -18.32 -17.85
N ARG A 129 -7.44 -19.48 -17.24
CA ARG A 129 -7.24 -19.59 -15.78
C ARG A 129 -6.02 -18.81 -15.33
N PHE A 130 -4.92 -18.84 -16.10
CA PHE A 130 -3.74 -18.00 -15.85
C PHE A 130 -4.07 -16.51 -15.93
N LEU A 131 -4.91 -16.12 -16.90
CA LEU A 131 -5.36 -14.73 -17.03
C LEU A 131 -6.23 -14.31 -15.85
N TYR A 132 -7.23 -15.10 -15.50
CA TYR A 132 -8.12 -14.84 -14.37
C TYR A 132 -7.37 -14.77 -13.05
N SER A 133 -6.44 -15.70 -12.80
CA SER A 133 -5.60 -15.71 -11.59
C SER A 133 -4.78 -14.42 -11.48
N GLN A 134 -4.12 -13.99 -12.56
CA GLN A 134 -3.33 -12.76 -12.51
C GLN A 134 -4.20 -11.51 -12.34
N VAL A 135 -5.32 -11.40 -13.07
CA VAL A 135 -6.25 -10.27 -12.93
C VAL A 135 -6.85 -10.24 -11.53
N TRP A 136 -7.16 -11.41 -10.95
CA TRP A 136 -7.65 -11.54 -9.58
C TRP A 136 -6.63 -10.99 -8.58
N HIS A 137 -5.39 -11.48 -8.59
CA HIS A 137 -4.34 -10.98 -7.69
C HIS A 137 -4.05 -9.49 -7.92
N GLN A 138 -4.02 -9.05 -9.17
CA GLN A 138 -3.80 -7.64 -9.49
C GLN A 138 -4.90 -6.78 -8.89
N SER A 139 -6.18 -7.18 -9.01
CA SER A 139 -7.33 -6.43 -8.50
C SER A 139 -7.30 -6.16 -6.99
N LEU A 140 -6.58 -6.99 -6.23
CA LEU A 140 -6.42 -6.82 -4.79
C LEU A 140 -5.65 -5.55 -4.41
N PHE A 141 -4.94 -4.91 -5.35
CA PHE A 141 -4.31 -3.60 -5.14
C PHE A 141 -5.32 -2.51 -4.75
N VAL A 142 -6.58 -2.65 -5.17
CA VAL A 142 -7.66 -1.67 -4.90
C VAL A 142 -7.88 -1.51 -3.40
N VAL A 143 -7.64 -2.56 -2.60
CA VAL A 143 -7.82 -2.52 -1.15
C VAL A 143 -6.85 -1.55 -0.48
N PRO A 144 -5.51 -1.76 -0.53
CA PRO A 144 -4.57 -0.79 0.04
C PRO A 144 -4.63 0.57 -0.68
N PHE A 145 -4.97 0.63 -1.97
CA PHE A 145 -5.18 1.89 -2.67
C PHE A 145 -6.32 2.71 -2.05
N GLY A 146 -7.51 2.11 -1.90
CA GLY A 146 -8.68 2.76 -1.30
C GLY A 146 -8.43 3.21 0.14
N PHE A 147 -7.76 2.37 0.94
CA PHE A 147 -7.36 2.75 2.30
C PHE A 147 -6.30 3.85 2.33
N GLY A 148 -5.37 3.85 1.36
CA GLY A 148 -4.40 4.92 1.18
C GLY A 148 -5.07 6.26 0.91
N ILE A 149 -6.03 6.30 -0.01
CA ILE A 149 -6.83 7.49 -0.30
C ILE A 149 -7.66 7.91 0.92
N LEU A 150 -8.33 6.99 1.60
CA LEU A 150 -9.10 7.28 2.82
C LEU A 150 -8.24 7.97 3.88
N HIS A 151 -7.05 7.41 4.17
CA HIS A 151 -6.16 7.98 5.17
C HIS A 151 -5.54 9.31 4.70
N LEU A 152 -5.29 9.48 3.40
CA LEU A 152 -4.85 10.76 2.86
C LEU A 152 -5.92 11.83 3.07
N LEU A 153 -7.20 11.52 2.81
CA LEU A 153 -8.32 12.43 3.08
C LEU A 153 -8.43 12.74 4.58
N LEU A 154 -8.34 11.74 5.46
CA LEU A 154 -8.35 11.96 6.91
C LEU A 154 -7.23 12.90 7.35
N PHE A 155 -6.04 12.77 6.77
CA PHE A 155 -4.92 13.68 7.01
C PHE A 155 -5.21 15.09 6.50
N LEU A 156 -5.81 15.25 5.32
CA LEU A 156 -6.15 16.57 4.79
C LEU A 156 -7.13 17.33 5.69
N TYR A 157 -8.08 16.62 6.31
CA TYR A 157 -8.98 17.19 7.32
C TYR A 157 -8.31 17.41 8.68
N HIS A 158 -7.41 16.52 9.10
CA HIS A 158 -6.76 16.56 10.42
C HIS A 158 -5.24 16.58 10.30
N ARG A 159 -4.69 17.67 9.75
CA ARG A 159 -3.25 17.80 9.45
C ARG A 159 -2.31 17.66 10.66
N GLN A 160 -2.83 17.82 11.87
CA GLN A 160 -2.07 17.64 13.10
C GLN A 160 -1.75 16.15 13.39
N ARG A 161 -2.54 15.21 12.83
CA ARG A 161 -2.35 13.76 13.02
C ARG A 161 -1.56 13.16 11.85
N LEU A 162 -0.24 13.35 11.88
CA LEU A 162 0.68 12.86 10.85
C LEU A 162 0.62 11.34 10.62
N GLY A 163 0.17 10.56 11.61
CA GLY A 163 -0.03 9.10 11.46
C GLY A 163 -0.92 8.73 10.27
N HIS A 164 -1.94 9.54 9.96
CA HIS A 164 -2.78 9.30 8.77
C HIS A 164 -2.01 9.51 7.46
N LEU A 165 -1.11 10.51 7.38
CA LEU A 165 -0.27 10.73 6.20
C LEU A 165 0.68 9.55 5.98
N TYR A 166 1.38 9.12 7.04
CA TYR A 166 2.36 8.05 6.92
C TYR A 166 1.71 6.71 6.61
N TYR A 167 0.55 6.43 7.18
CA TYR A 167 -0.23 5.26 6.79
C TYR A 167 -0.73 5.35 5.34
N ALA A 168 -1.14 6.53 4.87
CA ALA A 168 -1.56 6.72 3.48
C ALA A 168 -0.41 6.42 2.51
N LEU A 169 0.78 6.97 2.77
CA LEU A 169 1.98 6.71 1.96
C LEU A 169 2.37 5.23 1.99
N PHE A 170 2.27 4.58 3.16
CA PHE A 170 2.45 3.15 3.30
C PHE A 170 1.46 2.35 2.45
N ALA A 171 0.15 2.60 2.60
CA ALA A 171 -0.86 1.85 1.87
C ALA A 171 -0.77 2.09 0.35
N LEU A 172 -0.47 3.32 -0.11
CA LEU A 172 -0.27 3.62 -1.53
C LEU A 172 0.98 2.95 -2.10
N SER A 173 2.10 2.93 -1.36
CA SER A 173 3.31 2.23 -1.81
C SER A 173 3.11 0.72 -1.87
N VAL A 174 2.36 0.12 -0.93
CA VAL A 174 1.94 -1.29 -0.98
C VAL A 174 0.98 -1.56 -2.14
N ALA A 175 0.06 -0.65 -2.45
CA ALA A 175 -0.76 -0.78 -3.65
C ALA A 175 0.10 -0.81 -4.93
N GLY A 176 1.15 0.03 -4.99
CA GLY A 176 2.14 -0.02 -6.05
C GLY A 176 2.92 -1.33 -6.09
N LEU A 177 3.28 -1.92 -4.94
CA LEU A 177 3.92 -3.24 -4.86
C LEU A 177 3.08 -4.36 -5.45
N ILE A 178 1.75 -4.30 -5.29
CA ILE A 178 0.84 -5.30 -5.86
C ILE A 178 0.62 -5.04 -7.35
N TYR A 179 0.37 -3.78 -7.72
CA TYR A 179 -0.05 -3.43 -9.07
C TYR A 179 1.09 -3.56 -10.08
N THR A 180 2.26 -2.98 -9.79
CA THR A 180 3.33 -2.83 -10.78
C THR A 180 3.87 -4.16 -11.34
N PRO A 181 4.29 -5.17 -10.54
CA PRO A 181 4.83 -6.41 -11.08
C PRO A 181 3.76 -7.24 -11.82
N LEU A 182 2.52 -7.22 -11.34
CA LEU A 182 1.42 -7.94 -11.99
C LEU A 182 0.96 -7.24 -13.27
N HIS A 183 1.08 -5.92 -13.37
CA HIS A 183 0.69 -5.19 -14.57
C HIS A 183 1.69 -5.34 -15.72
N VAL A 184 2.95 -5.70 -15.44
CA VAL A 184 3.98 -5.94 -16.47
C VAL A 184 3.52 -6.96 -17.52
N ALA A 185 2.68 -7.93 -17.15
CA ALA A 185 2.18 -8.93 -18.09
C ALA A 185 1.22 -8.39 -19.17
N PHE A 186 0.80 -7.13 -19.07
CA PHE A 186 -0.18 -6.50 -19.96
C PHE A 186 0.40 -5.36 -20.80
N VAL A 187 1.67 -5.02 -20.60
CA VAL A 187 2.37 -4.01 -21.40
C VAL A 187 3.24 -4.71 -22.44
N HIS A 188 3.50 -4.01 -23.54
CA HIS A 188 4.18 -4.61 -24.70
C HIS A 188 5.37 -3.79 -25.18
N THR A 189 5.62 -2.63 -24.59
CA THR A 189 6.73 -1.78 -24.99
C THR A 189 7.85 -1.77 -23.95
N PRO A 190 9.12 -1.67 -24.39
CA PRO A 190 10.28 -1.42 -23.53
C PRO A 190 10.11 -0.36 -22.45
N TRP A 191 9.52 0.77 -22.83
CA TRP A 191 9.42 1.94 -21.98
C TRP A 191 8.40 1.72 -20.85
N GLU A 192 7.24 1.17 -21.16
CA GLU A 192 6.21 0.85 -20.17
C GLU A 192 6.73 -0.15 -19.13
N VAL A 193 7.47 -1.18 -19.58
CA VAL A 193 8.09 -2.16 -18.67
C VAL A 193 9.12 -1.50 -17.76
N SER A 194 9.96 -0.62 -18.31
CA SER A 194 10.96 0.11 -17.54
C SER A 194 10.31 0.99 -16.47
N LEU A 195 9.22 1.68 -16.81
CA LEU A 195 8.45 2.49 -15.87
C LEU A 195 7.79 1.66 -14.77
N LEU A 196 7.20 0.50 -15.11
CA LEU A 196 6.60 -0.39 -14.12
C LEU A 196 7.65 -1.00 -13.18
N ARG A 197 8.81 -1.41 -13.70
CA ARG A 197 9.94 -1.90 -12.89
C ARG A 197 10.47 -0.83 -11.96
N LEU A 198 10.62 0.41 -12.45
CA LEU A 198 11.03 1.54 -11.61
C LEU A 198 10.00 1.81 -10.51
N GLY A 199 8.71 1.81 -10.86
CA GLY A 199 7.61 1.94 -9.91
C GLY A 199 7.65 0.84 -8.84
N PHE A 200 7.91 -0.42 -9.23
CA PHE A 200 8.08 -1.53 -8.31
C PHE A 200 9.23 -1.29 -7.33
N LYS A 201 10.43 -0.94 -7.83
CA LYS A 201 11.61 -0.64 -6.99
C LYS A 201 11.34 0.50 -6.00
N TRP A 202 10.69 1.56 -6.44
CA TRP A 202 10.31 2.68 -5.56
C TRP A 202 9.31 2.25 -4.50
N SER A 203 8.29 1.49 -4.87
CA SER A 203 7.31 0.93 -3.95
C SER A 203 7.95 -0.01 -2.91
N LEU A 204 8.94 -0.80 -3.33
CA LEU A 204 9.69 -1.73 -2.47
C LEU A 204 10.53 -1.02 -1.42
N VAL A 205 11.09 0.15 -1.73
CA VAL A 205 11.79 1.00 -0.75
C VAL A 205 10.79 1.79 0.11
N ALA A 206 9.76 2.38 -0.50
CA ALA A 206 8.83 3.29 0.16
C ALA A 206 7.95 2.60 1.20
N ALA A 207 7.46 1.39 0.91
CA ALA A 207 6.56 0.65 1.81
C ALA A 207 7.17 0.41 3.21
N PRO A 208 8.33 -0.26 3.36
CA PRO A 208 8.89 -0.47 4.69
C PRO A 208 9.24 0.85 5.40
N LEU A 209 9.78 1.86 4.71
CA LEU A 209 10.15 3.14 5.32
C LEU A 209 8.95 3.92 5.85
N THR A 210 7.89 4.02 5.06
CA THR A 210 6.67 4.73 5.45
C THR A 210 5.87 3.95 6.50
N GLY A 211 5.89 2.62 6.45
CA GLY A 211 5.32 1.76 7.48
C GLY A 211 6.05 1.90 8.82
N LEU A 212 7.38 1.92 8.81
CA LEU A 212 8.20 2.21 9.99
C LEU A 212 7.91 3.62 10.53
N LEU A 213 7.82 4.63 9.66
CA LEU A 213 7.51 6.00 10.05
C LEU A 213 6.14 6.07 10.75
N PHE A 214 5.14 5.40 10.19
CA PHE A 214 3.83 5.23 10.83
C PHE A 214 3.97 4.60 12.23
N LEU A 215 4.65 3.46 12.37
CA LEU A 215 4.84 2.78 13.65
C LEU A 215 5.57 3.65 14.69
N TYR A 216 6.60 4.39 14.28
CA TYR A 216 7.29 5.33 15.16
C TYR A 216 6.36 6.44 15.64
N THR A 217 5.58 7.03 14.73
CA THR A 217 4.71 8.17 15.07
C THR A 217 3.53 7.79 15.94
N GLU A 218 2.92 6.64 15.70
CA GLU A 218 1.70 6.22 16.41
C GLU A 218 2.01 5.53 17.74
N PHE A 219 3.14 4.79 17.84
CA PHE A 219 3.36 3.89 18.99
C PHE A 219 4.63 4.13 19.81
N HIS A 220 5.67 4.78 19.26
CA HIS A 220 6.98 4.90 19.95
C HIS A 220 7.42 6.35 20.21
N GLY A 221 6.87 7.34 19.50
CA GLY A 221 7.09 8.77 19.70
C GLY A 221 8.48 9.31 19.31
N ARG A 222 9.52 8.47 19.19
CA ARG A 222 10.87 8.86 18.76
C ARG A 222 11.45 7.89 17.73
N THR A 223 12.05 8.43 16.67
CA THR A 223 12.74 7.64 15.65
C THR A 223 14.13 7.23 16.10
N SER A 224 14.55 6.01 15.73
CA SER A 224 15.91 5.52 16.00
C SER A 224 16.94 6.11 15.04
N ILE A 225 18.22 6.13 15.44
CA ILE A 225 19.30 6.57 14.54
C ILE A 225 19.46 5.62 13.34
N LEU A 226 19.22 4.33 13.54
CA LEU A 226 19.21 3.31 12.49
C LEU A 226 18.17 3.63 11.43
N PHE A 227 16.95 4.00 11.86
CA PHE A 227 15.89 4.40 10.93
C PHE A 227 16.26 5.65 10.12
N LYS A 228 16.88 6.67 10.75
CA LYS A 228 17.34 7.86 10.03
C LYS A 228 18.39 7.51 8.97
N GLY A 229 19.35 6.65 9.31
CA GLY A 229 20.33 6.11 8.35
C GLY A 229 19.66 5.33 7.22
N ALA A 230 18.63 4.53 7.54
CA ALA A 230 17.85 3.80 6.55
C ALA A 230 17.05 4.73 5.62
N CYS A 231 16.54 5.87 6.10
CA CYS A 231 15.91 6.87 5.23
C CYS A 231 16.92 7.48 4.24
N VAL A 232 18.14 7.77 4.68
CA VAL A 232 19.20 8.29 3.80
C VAL A 232 19.57 7.23 2.75
N LEU A 233 19.83 6.00 3.18
CA LEU A 233 20.13 4.89 2.27
C LEU A 233 18.98 4.63 1.30
N GLY A 234 17.74 4.63 1.78
CA GLY A 234 16.55 4.48 0.94
C GLY A 234 16.41 5.61 -0.09
N GLY A 235 16.71 6.86 0.30
CA GLY A 235 16.75 7.99 -0.64
C GLY A 235 17.80 7.80 -1.74
N ILE A 236 18.98 7.27 -1.39
CA ILE A 236 20.02 6.92 -2.37
C ILE A 236 19.54 5.80 -3.29
N LEU A 237 18.93 4.73 -2.75
CA LEU A 237 18.40 3.62 -3.54
C LEU A 237 17.29 4.06 -4.51
N VAL A 238 16.40 4.96 -4.08
CA VAL A 238 15.37 5.55 -4.95
C VAL A 238 15.98 6.37 -6.09
N ALA A 239 16.99 7.19 -5.79
CA ALA A 239 17.69 7.99 -6.78
C ALA A 239 18.47 7.14 -7.80
N LEU A 240 19.02 6.01 -7.35
CA LEU A 240 19.80 5.08 -8.17
C LEU A 240 18.98 3.87 -8.66
N ALA A 241 17.66 3.87 -8.52
CA ALA A 241 16.81 2.71 -8.80
C ALA A 241 16.91 2.20 -10.26
N LEU A 242 17.28 3.08 -11.19
CA LEU A 242 17.49 2.72 -12.61
C LEU A 242 18.72 1.83 -12.84
N VAL A 243 19.74 1.93 -11.99
CA VAL A 243 21.03 1.22 -12.17
C VAL A 243 21.28 0.18 -11.09
N VAL A 244 20.59 0.28 -9.95
CA VAL A 244 20.74 -0.66 -8.84
C VAL A 244 19.98 -1.96 -9.15
N PRO A 245 20.62 -3.14 -9.05
CA PRO A 245 19.95 -4.42 -9.15
C PRO A 245 18.85 -4.56 -8.10
N VAL A 246 17.75 -5.23 -8.47
CA VAL A 246 16.59 -5.39 -7.57
C VAL A 246 16.97 -6.14 -6.27
N ASP A 247 17.92 -7.06 -6.33
CA ASP A 247 18.42 -7.84 -5.18
C ASP A 247 18.96 -6.95 -4.06
N VAL A 248 19.67 -5.88 -4.42
CA VAL A 248 20.17 -4.90 -3.44
C VAL A 248 19.01 -4.25 -2.70
N ILE A 249 17.91 -3.97 -3.40
CA ILE A 249 16.70 -3.42 -2.80
C ILE A 249 15.99 -4.47 -1.95
N TYR A 250 15.97 -5.74 -2.37
CA TYR A 250 15.45 -6.84 -1.55
C TYR A 250 16.22 -6.99 -0.23
N TYR A 251 17.55 -6.93 -0.24
CA TYR A 251 18.35 -6.95 1.00
C TYR A 251 18.06 -5.75 1.90
N PHE A 252 17.90 -4.55 1.33
CA PHE A 252 17.48 -3.37 2.08
C PHE A 252 16.10 -3.58 2.72
N THR A 253 15.13 -4.07 1.95
CA THR A 253 13.78 -4.35 2.43
C THR A 253 13.78 -5.41 3.52
N LEU A 254 14.59 -6.46 3.40
CA LEU A 254 14.77 -7.48 4.43
C LEU A 254 15.23 -6.86 5.76
N LEU A 255 16.26 -6.01 5.72
CA LEU A 255 16.74 -5.30 6.91
C LEU A 255 15.64 -4.44 7.54
N MET A 256 14.83 -3.77 6.73
CA MET A 256 13.72 -2.95 7.24
C MET A 256 12.59 -3.78 7.83
N LEU A 257 12.27 -4.93 7.25
CA LEU A 257 11.29 -5.87 7.81
C LEU A 257 11.73 -6.38 9.18
N LEU A 258 13.04 -6.60 9.40
CA LEU A 258 13.56 -6.93 10.73
C LEU A 258 13.35 -5.79 11.74
N ASP A 259 13.53 -4.53 11.34
CA ASP A 259 13.24 -3.39 12.24
C ASP A 259 11.73 -3.22 12.48
N VAL A 260 10.87 -3.51 11.49
CA VAL A 260 9.41 -3.58 11.68
C VAL A 260 9.09 -4.62 12.74
N MET A 261 9.64 -5.84 12.62
CA MET A 261 9.41 -6.91 13.59
C MET A 261 9.90 -6.52 14.99
N ARG A 262 11.09 -5.92 15.11
CA ARG A 262 11.60 -5.39 16.37
C ARG A 262 10.65 -4.38 17.02
N LEU A 263 10.12 -3.41 16.26
CA LEU A 263 9.17 -2.41 16.76
C LEU A 263 7.84 -3.03 17.18
N VAL A 264 7.35 -4.00 16.41
CA VAL A 264 6.09 -4.71 16.65
C VAL A 264 6.17 -5.55 17.92
N PHE A 265 7.28 -6.25 18.16
CA PHE A 265 7.49 -6.97 19.42
C PHE A 265 7.74 -6.02 20.61
N GLY A 266 8.33 -4.85 20.35
CA GLY A 266 8.54 -3.80 21.33
C GLY A 266 7.29 -3.00 21.73
N LEU A 267 6.13 -3.22 21.08
CA LEU A 267 4.87 -2.57 21.43
C LEU A 267 4.49 -2.85 22.89
N ARG A 268 4.31 -1.80 23.70
CA ARG A 268 3.85 -1.93 25.09
C ARG A 268 2.46 -2.56 25.12
N ARG A 269 2.23 -3.47 26.07
CA ARG A 269 0.95 -4.20 26.20
C ARG A 269 -0.20 -3.31 26.68
N ASP A 270 0.11 -2.16 27.24
CA ASP A 270 -0.85 -1.27 27.90
C ASP A 270 -1.58 -0.34 26.93
N ILE A 271 -1.15 -0.28 25.67
CA ILE A 271 -1.80 0.51 24.62
C ILE A 271 -3.09 -0.21 24.18
N PRO A 272 -4.28 0.40 24.33
CA PRO A 272 -5.53 -0.20 23.90
C PRO A 272 -5.50 -0.57 22.42
N GLY A 273 -5.82 -1.83 22.09
CA GLY A 273 -5.82 -2.32 20.70
C GLY A 273 -4.45 -2.73 20.15
N ALA A 274 -3.35 -2.58 20.89
CA ALA A 274 -2.01 -2.92 20.42
C ALA A 274 -1.82 -4.41 20.06
N ARG A 275 -2.64 -5.32 20.62
CA ARG A 275 -2.61 -6.74 20.24
C ARG A 275 -3.06 -6.95 18.80
N VAL A 276 -4.12 -6.27 18.36
CA VAL A 276 -4.66 -6.40 17.00
C VAL A 276 -3.64 -5.88 16.01
N VAL A 277 -3.13 -4.65 16.25
CA VAL A 277 -2.08 -4.02 15.45
C VAL A 277 -0.85 -4.93 15.36
N ARG A 278 -0.40 -5.50 16.48
CA ARG A 278 0.76 -6.40 16.51
C ARG A 278 0.57 -7.62 15.62
N VAL A 279 -0.59 -8.28 15.70
CA VAL A 279 -0.88 -9.46 14.87
C VAL A 279 -0.93 -9.08 13.38
N GLY A 280 -1.58 -7.96 13.05
CA GLY A 280 -1.64 -7.47 11.66
C GLY A 280 -0.26 -7.19 11.06
N TRP A 281 0.57 -6.42 11.78
CA TRP A 281 1.92 -6.10 11.32
C TRP A 281 2.85 -7.31 11.31
N PHE A 282 2.71 -8.23 12.26
CA PHE A 282 3.47 -9.47 12.27
C PHE A 282 3.16 -10.34 11.04
N LEU A 283 1.88 -10.57 10.74
CA LEU A 283 1.48 -11.40 9.59
C LEU A 283 1.83 -10.73 8.26
N PHE A 284 1.73 -9.41 8.18
CA PHE A 284 2.23 -8.64 7.03
C PHE A 284 3.74 -8.80 6.86
N ALA A 285 4.51 -8.52 7.90
CA ALA A 285 5.97 -8.62 7.84
C ALA A 285 6.44 -10.05 7.54
N ALA A 286 5.77 -11.07 8.10
CA ALA A 286 6.05 -12.48 7.79
C ALA A 286 5.72 -12.82 6.33
N GLY A 287 4.60 -12.33 5.79
CA GLY A 287 4.24 -12.51 4.39
C GLY A 287 5.21 -11.83 3.43
N CYS A 288 5.64 -10.60 3.74
CA CYS A 288 6.68 -9.90 2.99
C CYS A 288 8.04 -10.59 3.09
N LEU A 289 8.42 -11.06 4.28
CA LEU A 289 9.66 -11.79 4.50
C LEU A 289 9.69 -13.05 3.65
N LEU A 290 8.61 -13.85 3.69
CA LEU A 290 8.51 -15.05 2.87
C LEU A 290 8.59 -14.72 1.37
N GLN A 291 7.90 -13.66 0.92
CA GLN A 291 8.02 -13.22 -0.48
C GLN A 291 9.48 -12.88 -0.83
N VAL A 292 10.17 -12.06 -0.04
CA VAL A 292 11.56 -11.66 -0.32
C VAL A 292 12.49 -12.88 -0.34
N LEU A 293 12.27 -13.88 0.52
CA LEU A 293 13.07 -15.10 0.50
C LEU A 293 12.83 -15.96 -0.76
N ILE A 294 11.61 -15.96 -1.30
CA ILE A 294 11.29 -16.62 -2.57
C ILE A 294 11.97 -15.88 -3.73
N GLU A 295 11.88 -14.55 -3.77
CA GLU A 295 12.47 -13.73 -4.85
C GLU A 295 14.01 -13.74 -4.86
N LEU A 296 14.65 -14.14 -3.75
CA LEU A 296 16.11 -14.30 -3.64
C LEU A 296 16.55 -15.76 -3.85
N ASP A 297 15.66 -16.64 -4.30
CA ASP A 297 15.88 -18.08 -4.47
C ASP A 297 16.42 -18.79 -3.20
N LEU A 298 16.12 -18.24 -2.02
CA LEU A 298 16.51 -18.83 -0.73
C LEU A 298 15.49 -19.85 -0.22
N VAL A 299 14.25 -19.78 -0.72
CA VAL A 299 13.16 -20.69 -0.38
C VAL A 299 12.39 -21.04 -1.65
N GLU A 300 12.45 -22.32 -2.03
CA GLU A 300 11.61 -22.86 -3.10
C GLU A 300 10.30 -23.37 -2.49
N LEU A 301 9.16 -22.86 -2.98
CA LEU A 301 7.85 -23.43 -2.66
C LEU A 301 7.45 -24.46 -3.72
N PRO A 302 6.69 -25.51 -3.36
CA PRO A 302 6.19 -26.51 -4.32
C PRO A 302 5.26 -25.94 -5.41
N VAL A 303 4.84 -24.69 -5.26
CA VAL A 303 4.05 -23.94 -6.23
C VAL A 303 4.97 -22.81 -6.70
N SER A 304 5.44 -22.87 -7.94
CA SER A 304 6.32 -21.82 -8.46
C SER A 304 5.53 -20.52 -8.64
N THR A 305 6.21 -19.38 -8.53
CA THR A 305 5.63 -18.04 -8.83
C THR A 305 5.23 -17.90 -10.30
N ASP A 306 5.83 -18.72 -11.17
CA ASP A 306 5.54 -18.84 -12.60
C ASP A 306 4.32 -19.76 -12.91
N ASP A 307 3.81 -20.51 -11.92
CA ASP A 307 2.66 -21.41 -12.10
C ASP A 307 1.31 -20.68 -12.03
N ALA A 308 0.27 -21.36 -12.56
CA ALA A 308 -1.11 -20.87 -12.70
C ALA A 308 -1.75 -20.30 -11.42
N PHE A 309 -1.21 -20.68 -10.26
CA PHE A 309 -1.73 -20.38 -8.94
C PHE A 309 -0.73 -19.63 -8.08
N GLY A 310 0.21 -18.89 -8.70
CA GLY A 310 1.30 -18.15 -8.05
C GLY A 310 0.88 -17.61 -6.68
N PHE A 311 1.53 -18.11 -5.63
CA PHE A 311 1.24 -17.75 -4.26
C PHE A 311 2.04 -16.50 -3.89
N PHE A 312 1.34 -15.38 -3.64
CA PHE A 312 1.95 -14.10 -3.27
C PHE A 312 1.70 -13.79 -1.78
N PRO A 313 2.47 -14.35 -0.83
CA PRO A 313 2.20 -14.23 0.60
C PRO A 313 2.09 -12.79 1.11
N TYR A 314 2.82 -11.85 0.52
CA TYR A 314 2.76 -10.43 0.91
C TYR A 314 1.37 -9.79 0.64
N ILE A 315 0.63 -10.24 -0.38
CA ILE A 315 -0.72 -9.74 -0.70
C ILE A 315 -1.67 -10.11 0.43
N TYR A 316 -1.67 -11.37 0.85
CA TYR A 316 -2.53 -11.84 1.93
C TYR A 316 -2.14 -11.22 3.28
N GLY A 317 -0.84 -11.08 3.55
CA GLY A 317 -0.35 -10.34 4.72
C GLY A 317 -0.85 -8.89 4.75
N THR A 318 -0.89 -8.23 3.58
CA THR A 318 -1.44 -6.88 3.43
C THR A 318 -2.92 -6.82 3.76
N LEU A 319 -3.73 -7.75 3.23
CA LEU A 319 -5.18 -7.78 3.53
C LEU A 319 -5.44 -7.93 5.03
N ILE A 320 -4.68 -8.80 5.70
CA ILE A 320 -4.77 -9.00 7.15
C ILE A 320 -4.38 -7.71 7.89
N LEU A 321 -3.34 -7.02 7.46
CA LEU A 321 -2.93 -5.74 8.06
C LEU A 321 -4.00 -4.66 7.87
N VAL A 322 -4.59 -4.53 6.68
CA VAL A 322 -5.68 -3.56 6.43
C VAL A 322 -6.88 -3.83 7.33
N VAL A 323 -7.29 -5.09 7.49
CA VAL A 323 -8.37 -5.47 8.41
C VAL A 323 -8.00 -5.14 9.85
N SER A 324 -6.78 -5.50 10.27
CA SER A 324 -6.26 -5.18 11.61
C SER A 324 -6.29 -3.67 11.90
N MET A 325 -5.85 -2.85 10.94
CA MET A 325 -5.83 -1.39 11.06
C MET A 325 -7.23 -0.78 11.08
N SER A 326 -8.17 -1.35 10.31
CA SER A 326 -9.59 -0.96 10.35
C SER A 326 -10.21 -1.23 11.72
N VAL A 327 -9.94 -2.40 12.29
CA VAL A 327 -10.40 -2.77 13.63
C VAL A 327 -9.77 -1.87 14.70
N TYR A 328 -8.48 -1.54 14.58
CA TYR A 328 -7.81 -0.60 15.47
C TYR A 328 -8.47 0.79 15.42
N LEU A 329 -8.68 1.34 14.23
CA LEU A 329 -9.29 2.67 14.06
C LEU A 329 -10.72 2.71 14.59
N ALA A 330 -11.54 1.70 14.25
CA ALA A 330 -12.92 1.62 14.74
C ALA A 330 -12.99 1.58 16.28
N ARG A 331 -12.07 0.84 16.92
CA ARG A 331 -11.96 0.82 18.38
C ARG A 331 -11.51 2.16 18.95
N ALA A 332 -10.51 2.81 18.35
CA ALA A 332 -10.02 4.11 18.80
C ALA A 332 -11.11 5.18 18.75
N VAL A 333 -11.88 5.21 17.65
CA VAL A 333 -13.04 6.12 17.51
C VAL A 333 -14.11 5.80 18.55
N ALA A 334 -14.44 4.52 18.75
CA ALA A 334 -15.43 4.12 19.75
C ALA A 334 -15.02 4.50 21.17
N ILE A 335 -13.75 4.36 21.54
CA ILE A 335 -13.21 4.78 22.84
C ILE A 335 -13.29 6.30 22.98
N THR A 336 -12.81 7.04 21.98
CA THR A 336 -12.83 8.52 21.98
C THR A 336 -14.26 9.05 22.14
N ASN A 337 -15.23 8.46 21.43
CA ASN A 337 -16.64 8.86 21.54
C ASN A 337 -17.23 8.57 22.92
N LYS A 338 -16.85 7.45 23.56
CA LYS A 338 -17.26 7.13 24.93
C LYS A 338 -16.67 8.10 25.95
N GLU A 339 -15.39 8.43 25.81
CA GLU A 339 -14.72 9.40 26.67
C GLU A 339 -15.33 10.80 26.51
N LEU A 340 -15.62 11.21 25.28
CA LEU A 340 -16.28 12.49 25.00
C LEU A 340 -17.70 12.54 25.59
N ALA A 341 -18.45 11.44 25.49
CA ALA A 341 -19.77 11.33 26.10
C ALA A 341 -19.70 11.44 27.64
N ALA A 342 -18.72 10.79 28.27
CA ALA A 342 -18.50 10.88 29.71
C ALA A 342 -18.09 12.29 30.15
N GLN A 343 -17.22 12.96 29.39
CA GLN A 343 -16.84 14.36 29.66
C GLN A 343 -18.03 15.31 29.53
N LEU A 344 -18.89 15.12 28.54
CA LEU A 344 -20.12 15.91 28.39
C LEU A 344 -21.08 15.72 29.57
N GLU A 345 -21.21 14.50 30.08
CA GLU A 345 -22.01 14.22 31.27
C GLU A 345 -21.41 14.88 32.51
N GLN A 346 -20.09 14.80 32.70
CA GLN A 346 -19.39 15.44 33.82
C GLN A 346 -19.54 16.97 33.79
N VAL A 347 -19.39 17.59 32.62
CA VAL A 347 -19.59 19.05 32.47
C VAL A 347 -21.04 19.43 32.77
N ARG A 348 -22.02 18.61 32.36
CA ARG A 348 -23.44 18.85 32.68
C ARG A 348 -23.73 18.77 34.18
N ASP A 349 -23.22 17.75 34.87
CA ASP A 349 -23.38 17.61 36.32
C ASP A 349 -22.72 18.78 37.08
N LEU A 350 -21.49 19.15 36.71
CA LEU A 350 -20.80 20.31 37.30
C LEU A 350 -21.56 21.62 37.05
N SER A 351 -22.11 21.80 35.85
CA SER A 351 -22.90 22.99 35.53
C SER A 351 -24.21 23.04 36.34
N ALA A 352 -24.87 21.90 36.52
CA ALA A 352 -26.08 21.81 37.34
C ALA A 352 -25.78 22.16 38.81
N ARG A 353 -24.71 21.60 39.38
CA ARG A 353 -24.30 21.91 40.76
C ARG A 353 -23.89 23.36 40.95
N ALA A 354 -23.19 23.95 39.98
CA ALA A 354 -22.83 25.36 40.03
C ALA A 354 -24.08 26.26 40.01
N ALA A 355 -25.06 25.93 39.17
CA ALA A 355 -26.33 26.67 39.12
C ALA A 355 -27.14 26.53 40.41
N ASP A 356 -27.17 25.34 41.02
CA ASP A 356 -27.85 25.13 42.29
C ASP A 356 -27.13 25.84 43.45
N HIS A 357 -25.79 25.83 43.47
CA HIS A 357 -25.02 26.59 44.44
C HIS A 357 -25.22 28.10 44.30
N GLU A 358 -25.30 28.62 43.06
CA GLU A 358 -25.59 30.03 42.83
C GLU A 358 -27.00 30.41 43.31
N ARG A 359 -27.99 29.52 43.11
CA ARG A 359 -29.34 29.67 43.66
C ARG A 359 -29.34 29.64 45.19
N GLU A 360 -28.59 28.75 45.82
CA GLU A 360 -28.45 28.69 47.28
C GLU A 360 -27.77 29.95 47.84
N VAL A 361 -26.72 30.45 47.19
CA VAL A 361 -26.06 31.69 47.60
C VAL A 361 -26.99 32.89 47.44
N GLN A 362 -27.75 32.97 46.35
CA GLN A 362 -28.76 34.02 46.17
C GLN A 362 -29.88 33.92 47.21
N SER A 363 -30.39 32.71 47.48
CA SER A 363 -31.44 32.49 48.47
C SER A 363 -30.97 32.73 49.91
N ALA A 364 -29.69 32.48 50.22
CA ALA A 364 -29.09 32.81 51.51
C ALA A 364 -28.81 34.31 51.69
N LYS A 365 -28.46 35.04 50.61
CA LYS A 365 -28.30 36.50 50.65
C LYS A 365 -29.62 37.24 50.87
N LEU A 366 -30.72 36.74 50.32
CA LEU A 366 -32.07 37.32 50.45
C LEU A 366 -32.49 37.62 51.91
N PRO A 367 -32.49 36.65 52.86
CA PRO A 367 -32.86 36.91 54.24
C PRO A 367 -31.86 37.83 54.96
N THR A 368 -30.56 37.80 54.64
CA THR A 368 -29.60 38.75 55.19
C THR A 368 -29.90 40.17 54.73
N LEU A 369 -30.26 40.34 53.45
CA LEU A 369 -30.66 41.63 52.89
C LEU A 369 -31.98 42.11 53.50
N THR A 370 -32.96 41.23 53.68
CA THR A 370 -34.23 41.52 54.36
C THR A 370 -34.00 41.94 55.81
N HIS A 371 -33.11 41.25 56.54
CA HIS A 371 -32.75 41.60 57.92
C HIS A 371 -32.00 42.94 57.99
N LEU A 372 -31.07 43.20 57.07
CA LEU A 372 -30.36 44.48 56.97
C LEU A 372 -31.33 45.62 56.68
N MET A 373 -32.26 45.45 55.73
CA MET A 373 -33.29 46.43 55.43
C MET A 373 -34.22 46.67 56.63
N ALA A 374 -34.61 45.62 57.35
CA ALA A 374 -35.39 45.74 58.58
C ALA A 374 -34.64 46.53 59.67
N GLY A 375 -33.34 46.26 59.84
CA GLY A 375 -32.47 47.01 60.76
C GLY A 375 -32.36 48.49 60.39
N ILE A 376 -32.11 48.81 59.11
CA ILE A 376 -32.06 50.20 58.61
C ILE A 376 -33.39 50.92 58.81
N VAL A 377 -34.52 50.26 58.53
CA VAL A 377 -35.86 50.84 58.76
C VAL A 377 -36.08 51.11 60.25
N HIS A 378 -35.63 50.22 61.13
CA HIS A 378 -35.73 50.40 62.57
C HIS A 378 -34.85 51.57 63.06
N GLU A 379 -33.61 51.66 62.60
CA GLU A 379 -32.69 52.76 62.94
C GLU A 379 -33.13 54.10 62.35
N MET A 380 -33.77 54.15 61.17
CA MET A 380 -34.35 55.38 60.61
C MET A 380 -35.59 55.86 61.38
N ASN A 381 -36.39 54.94 61.91
CA ASN A 381 -37.59 55.31 62.67
C ASN A 381 -37.25 55.96 64.02
N SER A 382 -36.08 55.69 64.59
CA SER A 382 -35.63 56.27 65.86
C SER A 382 -35.39 57.80 65.80
N PRO A 383 -34.57 58.35 64.87
CA PRO A 383 -34.43 59.79 64.70
C PRO A 383 -35.69 60.45 64.15
N ILE A 384 -36.49 59.78 63.31
CA ILE A 384 -37.79 60.31 62.86
C ILE A 384 -38.75 60.46 64.05
N GLY A 385 -38.77 59.49 64.97
CA GLY A 385 -39.51 59.57 66.22
C GLY A 385 -39.03 60.72 67.11
N ALA A 386 -37.71 60.90 67.23
CA ALA A 386 -37.11 62.01 67.97
C ALA A 386 -37.42 63.38 67.34
N ILE A 387 -37.42 63.49 66.01
CA ILE A 387 -37.79 64.72 65.29
C ILE A 387 -39.27 65.05 65.49
N ARG A 388 -40.17 64.06 65.45
CA ARG A 388 -41.59 64.26 65.79
C ARG A 388 -41.74 64.74 67.24
N SER A 389 -41.03 64.12 68.18
CA SER A 389 -41.07 64.51 69.58
C SER A 389 -40.54 65.93 69.80
N ALA A 390 -39.42 66.29 69.15
CA ALA A 390 -38.86 67.63 69.19
C ALA A 390 -39.83 68.67 68.59
N ARG A 391 -40.47 68.35 67.46
CA ARG A 391 -41.51 69.19 66.85
C ARG A 391 -42.70 69.39 67.78
N ASP A 392 -43.22 68.34 68.41
CA ASP A 392 -44.34 68.43 69.36
C ASP A 392 -43.96 69.20 70.64
N THR A 393 -42.70 69.14 71.03
CA THR A 393 -42.19 69.93 72.17
C THR A 393 -42.06 71.40 71.78
N LEU A 394 -41.58 71.68 70.56
CA LEU A 394 -41.50 73.04 70.01
C LEU A 394 -42.89 73.65 69.82
N SER A 395 -43.88 72.89 69.33
CA SER A 395 -45.25 73.39 69.18
C SER A 395 -45.85 73.72 70.53
N ARG A 396 -45.66 72.86 71.54
CA ARG A 396 -46.13 73.11 72.92
C ARG A 396 -45.44 74.30 73.58
N ALA A 397 -44.18 74.58 73.26
CA ALA A 397 -43.48 75.76 73.74
C ALA A 397 -44.00 77.05 73.07
N ILE A 398 -44.30 76.99 71.77
CA ILE A 398 -44.91 78.11 71.03
C ILE A 398 -46.33 78.41 71.55
N ASP A 399 -47.13 77.38 71.85
CA ASP A 399 -48.48 77.55 72.39
C ASP A 399 -48.49 78.16 73.81
N LYS A 400 -47.39 78.06 74.57
CA LYS A 400 -47.24 78.71 75.88
C LYS A 400 -46.73 80.16 75.81
N LEU A 401 -46.29 80.62 74.64
CA LEU A 401 -45.80 81.98 74.39
C LEU A 401 -46.85 82.89 73.74
N ARG A 402 -48.06 82.37 73.53
CA ARG A 402 -49.29 83.12 73.25
C ARG A 402 -50.16 83.13 74.50
#